data_AF-A0A7M7MGM1-F1
#
_entry.id   AF-A0A7M7MGM1-F1
#
_cell.length_a   1.000
_cell.length_b   1.000
_cell.length_c   1.000
_cell.angle_alpha   90.00
_cell.angle_beta   90.00
_cell.angle_gamma   90.00
#
_symmetry.space_group_name_H-M   'P 1'
#
loop_
_entity.id
_entity.type
_entity.pdbx_description
1 polymer ?
#
loop_
_entity_poly.entity_id
_entity_poly.type
_entity_poly.pdbx_seq_one_letter_code
_entity_poly.pdbx_strand_id
1 'polypeptide(L)'
;MFPVTRSQTAADSKPQKWMRRFTELLPERIRSMSTPATLIQSQIQAYIARKRYKHMKKAAIRIQCSWKRLQAERELEKRRKAAEIIRSFIKGFIMRKNPESDVNRQFLRLIRVEYLQRLARSLPESVMDKSWPEAPSLCKEASQILQALHRRILVRNYFLNMSSERKEQLRWKLEASELFKGKKSSYSNGVEVPFVTSHLPSSLKQQLELFQNEYLENSDVISYSLPVTKYDRHGYRERRWVLILTTKCIYLVDAKNFKIKHTLHLKALPDACINVSSRSDGLVVLQDRGANIDLKKQGDLILDLGGFLIECLSLTFLLTENRTSLNIIQNDTIYHHIGDGKVGTIEFRRGVCPCITRSASRRALHVLS
;
A
#
# COMPACT_ATOMS: atom_id res chain seq x y z
N MET A 1 -77.59 29.88 -26.54
CA MET A 1 -78.56 30.23 -27.60
C MET A 1 -79.63 31.11 -26.97
N PHE A 2 -80.05 32.15 -27.69
CA PHE A 2 -81.08 33.14 -27.38
C PHE A 2 -80.65 34.43 -26.65
N PRO A 3 -81.19 35.56 -27.13
CA PRO A 3 -80.39 36.71 -27.51
C PRO A 3 -80.88 37.99 -26.81
N VAL A 4 -80.07 39.03 -26.95
CA VAL A 4 -80.42 40.40 -26.60
C VAL A 4 -80.52 41.20 -27.88
N THR A 5 -81.72 41.69 -28.19
CA THR A 5 -81.99 42.94 -28.92
C THR A 5 -83.46 43.31 -28.60
N ARG A 6 -83.79 44.55 -28.21
CA ARG A 6 -83.68 45.75 -29.04
C ARG A 6 -83.80 47.06 -28.23
N SER A 7 -83.01 48.04 -28.69
CA SER A 7 -83.22 49.51 -28.74
C SER A 7 -83.71 50.28 -27.50
N GLN A 8 -82.89 51.11 -26.85
CA GLN A 8 -82.55 52.51 -27.20
C GLN A 8 -83.78 53.42 -27.42
N THR A 9 -84.07 54.26 -26.43
CA THR A 9 -84.02 55.74 -26.48
C THR A 9 -84.38 56.27 -25.10
N ALA A 10 -83.45 56.88 -24.37
CA ALA A 10 -83.74 57.50 -23.07
C ALA A 10 -82.86 58.73 -22.81
N ALA A 11 -83.52 59.88 -22.92
CA ALA A 11 -83.30 61.14 -22.20
C ALA A 11 -81.85 61.61 -21.97
N ASP A 12 -81.47 62.69 -22.68
CA ASP A 12 -80.30 63.51 -22.34
C ASP A 12 -80.36 63.92 -20.86
N SER A 13 -79.40 63.42 -20.06
CA SER A 13 -79.30 63.73 -18.64
C SER A 13 -78.99 65.22 -18.43
N LYS A 14 -79.51 65.85 -17.37
CA LYS A 14 -79.27 67.27 -17.02
C LYS A 14 -77.80 67.74 -17.17
N PRO A 15 -76.77 66.93 -16.86
CA PRO A 15 -75.37 67.27 -17.13
C PRO A 15 -75.03 67.49 -18.61
N GLN A 16 -75.61 66.69 -19.52
CA GLN A 16 -75.38 66.80 -20.96
C GLN A 16 -76.04 68.06 -21.54
N LYS A 17 -77.23 68.42 -21.04
CA LYS A 17 -77.90 69.69 -21.40
C LYS A 17 -77.10 70.91 -20.93
N TRP A 18 -76.53 70.85 -19.73
CA TRP A 18 -75.67 71.93 -19.21
C TRP A 18 -74.37 72.07 -20.01
N MET A 19 -73.71 70.96 -20.35
CA MET A 19 -72.50 70.99 -21.17
C MET A 19 -72.77 71.56 -22.56
N ARG A 20 -73.87 71.18 -23.24
CA ARG A 20 -74.21 71.72 -24.56
C ARG A 20 -74.46 73.22 -24.53
N ARG A 21 -75.20 73.70 -23.54
CA ARG A 21 -75.49 75.13 -23.36
C ARG A 21 -74.25 75.94 -23.00
N PHE A 22 -73.34 75.35 -22.21
CA PHE A 22 -72.05 75.96 -21.87
C PHE A 22 -71.12 76.04 -23.09
N THR A 23 -71.12 75.04 -23.98
CA THR A 23 -70.34 75.06 -25.23
C THR A 23 -70.87 76.04 -26.27
N GLU A 24 -72.18 76.33 -26.27
CA GLU A 24 -72.81 77.30 -27.17
C GLU A 24 -72.53 78.76 -26.81
N LEU A 25 -72.34 79.06 -25.51
CA LEU A 25 -72.13 80.42 -25.00
C LEU A 25 -70.68 80.94 -25.14
N LEU A 26 -69.76 80.12 -25.65
CA LEU A 26 -68.35 80.49 -25.81
C LEU A 26 -68.07 81.04 -27.22
N PRO A 27 -67.42 82.22 -27.35
CA PRO A 27 -67.01 82.81 -28.64
C PRO A 27 -66.24 81.82 -29.53
N GLU A 28 -66.47 81.85 -30.84
CA GLU A 28 -65.88 80.88 -31.80
C GLU A 28 -64.34 80.83 -31.78
N ARG A 29 -63.69 81.94 -31.38
CA ARG A 29 -62.24 82.02 -31.16
C ARG A 29 -61.74 80.99 -30.13
N ILE A 30 -62.55 80.70 -29.10
CA ILE A 30 -62.26 79.76 -28.01
C ILE A 30 -62.51 78.30 -28.45
N ARG A 31 -63.44 78.08 -29.40
CA ARG A 31 -63.72 76.75 -29.99
C ARG A 31 -62.53 76.19 -30.79
N SER A 32 -61.68 77.07 -31.37
CA SER A 32 -60.47 76.67 -32.10
C SER A 32 -59.26 76.38 -31.20
N MET A 33 -59.30 76.78 -29.92
CA MET A 33 -58.20 76.59 -28.99
C MET A 33 -58.39 75.31 -28.21
N SER A 34 -57.87 74.22 -28.77
CA SER A 34 -57.68 72.93 -28.10
C SER A 34 -56.84 73.03 -26.82
N THR A 35 -56.32 74.19 -26.43
CA THR A 35 -55.31 74.35 -25.38
C THR A 35 -55.82 74.31 -23.93
N PRO A 36 -56.97 74.87 -23.49
CA PRO A 36 -57.36 74.81 -22.08
C PRO A 36 -57.93 73.45 -21.68
N ALA A 37 -58.74 72.84 -22.55
CA ALA A 37 -59.34 71.53 -22.31
C ALA A 37 -58.28 70.42 -22.29
N THR A 38 -57.28 70.47 -23.17
CA THR A 38 -56.16 69.51 -23.15
C THR A 38 -55.24 69.73 -21.93
N LEU A 39 -55.08 70.97 -21.45
CA LEU A 39 -54.30 71.27 -20.24
C LEU A 39 -54.99 70.74 -18.98
N ILE A 40 -56.31 70.90 -18.87
CA ILE A 40 -57.10 70.30 -17.79
C ILE A 40 -57.09 68.77 -17.89
N GLN A 41 -57.27 68.21 -19.10
CA GLN A 41 -57.24 66.76 -19.31
C GLN A 41 -55.88 66.17 -18.94
N SER A 42 -54.77 66.79 -19.35
CA SER A 42 -53.42 66.33 -19.01
C SER A 42 -53.14 66.42 -17.50
N GLN A 43 -53.61 67.47 -16.82
CA GLN A 43 -53.51 67.59 -15.35
C GLN A 43 -54.31 66.51 -14.63
N ILE A 44 -55.54 66.20 -15.07
CA ILE A 44 -56.37 65.14 -14.51
C ILE A 44 -55.72 63.76 -14.75
N GLN A 45 -55.25 63.49 -15.97
CA GLN A 45 -54.54 62.25 -16.30
C GLN A 45 -53.26 62.08 -15.44
N ALA A 46 -52.47 63.14 -15.30
CA ALA A 46 -51.30 63.14 -14.43
C ALA A 46 -51.66 62.93 -12.96
N TYR A 47 -52.76 63.52 -12.46
CA TYR A 47 -53.25 63.28 -11.11
C TYR A 47 -53.67 61.82 -10.89
N ILE A 48 -54.44 61.24 -11.80
CA ILE A 48 -54.88 59.83 -11.73
C ILE A 48 -53.67 58.89 -11.79
N ALA A 49 -52.73 59.12 -12.71
CA ALA A 49 -51.50 58.34 -12.84
C ALA A 49 -50.63 58.43 -11.57
N ARG A 50 -50.43 59.64 -11.02
CA ARG A 50 -49.72 59.84 -9.74
C ARG A 50 -50.41 59.13 -8.58
N LYS A 51 -51.74 59.15 -8.52
CA LYS A 51 -52.51 58.45 -7.47
C LYS A 51 -52.33 56.94 -7.58
N ARG A 52 -52.42 56.37 -8.80
CA ARG A 52 -52.16 54.94 -9.06
C ARG A 52 -50.72 54.55 -8.71
N TYR A 53 -49.73 55.32 -9.14
CA TYR A 53 -48.32 55.08 -8.79
C TYR A 53 -48.08 55.13 -7.28
N LYS A 54 -48.59 56.15 -6.58
CA LYS A 54 -48.47 56.24 -5.12
C LYS A 54 -49.12 55.04 -4.41
N HIS A 55 -50.25 54.55 -4.91
CA HIS A 55 -50.90 53.36 -4.35
C HIS A 55 -50.07 52.09 -4.57
N MET A 56 -49.59 51.87 -5.80
CA MET A 56 -48.72 50.74 -6.15
C MET A 56 -47.41 50.76 -5.37
N LYS A 57 -46.75 51.93 -5.28
CA LYS A 57 -45.53 52.12 -4.49
C LYS A 57 -45.75 51.80 -3.01
N LYS A 58 -46.86 52.26 -2.43
CA LYS A 58 -47.22 51.93 -1.03
C LYS A 58 -47.44 50.43 -0.84
N ALA A 59 -48.12 49.75 -1.76
CA ALA A 59 -48.32 48.31 -1.71
C ALA A 59 -46.98 47.54 -1.81
N ALA A 60 -46.13 47.91 -2.77
CA ALA A 60 -44.81 47.32 -2.95
C ALA A 60 -43.92 47.51 -1.70
N ILE A 61 -43.88 48.70 -1.12
CA ILE A 61 -43.12 48.97 0.12
C ILE A 61 -43.63 48.10 1.27
N ARG A 62 -44.96 47.94 1.42
CA ARG A 62 -45.53 47.08 2.47
C ARG A 62 -45.07 45.63 2.32
N ILE A 63 -45.11 45.09 1.11
CA ILE A 63 -44.63 43.73 0.81
C ILE A 63 -43.13 43.62 1.11
N GLN A 64 -42.32 44.59 0.65
CA GLN A 64 -40.88 44.61 0.89
C GLN A 64 -40.54 44.65 2.39
N CYS A 65 -41.21 45.51 3.17
CA CYS A 65 -41.01 45.60 4.61
C CYS A 65 -41.44 44.31 5.32
N SER A 66 -42.57 43.71 4.92
CA SER A 66 -43.04 42.43 5.46
C SER A 66 -42.05 41.30 5.18
N TRP A 67 -41.50 41.24 3.97
CA TRP A 67 -40.48 40.26 3.60
C TRP A 67 -39.19 40.44 4.41
N LYS A 68 -38.68 41.68 4.53
CA LYS A 68 -37.49 41.98 5.35
C LYS A 68 -37.69 41.58 6.80
N ARG A 69 -38.88 41.80 7.35
CA ARG A 69 -39.26 41.34 8.70
C ARG A 69 -39.22 39.82 8.82
N LEU A 70 -39.86 39.09 7.90
CA LEU A 70 -39.84 37.62 7.91
C LEU A 70 -38.41 37.07 7.80
N GLN A 71 -37.57 37.68 6.97
CA GLN A 71 -36.17 37.33 6.85
C GLN A 71 -35.41 37.56 8.18
N ALA A 72 -35.64 38.70 8.83
CA ALA A 72 -35.04 39.01 10.13
C ALA A 72 -35.52 38.05 11.24
N GLU A 73 -36.81 37.69 11.25
CA GLU A 73 -37.37 36.71 12.20
C GLU A 73 -36.75 35.33 12.00
N ARG A 74 -36.59 34.87 10.75
CA ARG A 74 -35.90 33.59 10.43
C ARG A 74 -34.43 33.61 10.84
N GLU A 75 -33.74 34.71 10.62
CA GLU A 75 -32.34 34.87 11.00
C GLU A 75 -32.17 34.89 12.54
N LEU A 76 -33.08 35.57 13.25
CA LEU A 76 -33.12 35.56 14.71
C LEU A 76 -33.35 34.14 15.25
N GLU A 77 -34.29 33.40 14.68
CA GLU A 77 -34.57 32.02 15.06
C GLU A 77 -33.36 31.10 14.84
N LYS A 78 -32.68 31.25 13.69
CA LYS A 78 -31.43 30.53 13.39
C LYS A 78 -30.35 30.82 14.42
N ARG A 79 -30.16 32.09 14.80
CA ARG A 79 -29.18 32.51 15.82
C ARG A 79 -29.54 31.97 17.20
N ARG A 80 -30.81 31.98 17.59
CA ARG A 80 -31.28 31.41 18.86
C ARG A 80 -31.00 29.91 18.94
N LYS A 81 -31.36 29.16 17.89
CA LYS A 81 -31.05 27.73 17.77
C LYS A 81 -29.55 27.44 17.84
N ALA A 82 -28.73 28.22 17.15
CA ALA A 82 -27.28 28.08 17.22
C ALA A 82 -26.74 28.30 18.65
N ALA A 83 -27.22 29.35 19.34
CA ALA A 83 -26.85 29.62 20.72
C ALA A 83 -27.30 28.51 21.69
N GLU A 84 -28.47 27.90 21.48
CA GLU A 84 -28.94 26.75 22.25
C GLU A 84 -28.06 25.52 22.04
N ILE A 85 -27.68 25.20 20.80
CA ILE A 85 -26.79 24.09 20.48
C ILE A 85 -25.43 24.28 21.16
N ILE A 86 -24.84 25.48 21.07
CA ILE A 86 -23.54 25.77 21.70
C ILE A 86 -23.65 25.65 23.23
N ARG A 87 -24.71 26.19 23.83
CA ARG A 87 -24.93 26.07 25.28
C ARG A 87 -25.13 24.62 25.71
N SER A 88 -25.88 23.84 24.95
CA SER A 88 -26.09 22.41 25.20
C SER A 88 -24.77 21.64 25.11
N PHE A 89 -23.94 21.93 24.11
CA PHE A 89 -22.61 21.36 23.96
C PHE A 89 -21.71 21.67 25.17
N ILE A 90 -21.65 22.93 25.61
CA ILE A 90 -20.84 23.33 26.78
C ILE A 90 -21.34 22.64 28.05
N LYS A 91 -22.66 22.58 28.26
CA LYS A 91 -23.25 21.86 29.40
C LYS A 91 -22.89 20.38 29.37
N GLY A 92 -22.97 19.74 28.20
CA GLY A 92 -22.56 18.34 28.01
C GLY A 92 -21.07 18.12 28.29
N PHE A 93 -20.20 19.05 27.87
CA PHE A 93 -18.76 19.00 28.15
C PHE A 93 -18.43 19.07 29.64
N ILE A 94 -19.12 19.96 30.37
CA ILE A 94 -18.97 20.09 31.83
C ILE A 94 -19.40 18.78 32.51
N MET A 95 -20.54 18.21 32.08
CA MET A 95 -21.13 17.00 32.66
C MET A 95 -20.59 15.68 32.06
N ARG A 96 -19.45 15.70 31.36
CA ARG A 96 -18.92 14.53 30.62
C ARG A 96 -18.52 13.33 31.48
N LYS A 97 -18.27 13.55 32.77
CA LYS A 97 -17.88 12.49 33.74
C LYS A 97 -19.10 11.86 34.42
N ASN A 98 -20.27 12.47 34.29
CA ASN A 98 -21.50 11.97 34.89
C ASN A 98 -22.09 10.86 34.02
N PRO A 99 -22.93 9.97 34.59
CA PRO A 99 -23.65 8.96 33.82
C PRO A 99 -24.50 9.60 32.70
N GLU A 100 -24.83 8.81 31.67
CA GLU A 100 -25.59 9.29 30.51
C GLU A 100 -26.97 9.83 30.94
N SER A 101 -27.25 11.07 30.55
CA SER A 101 -28.43 11.88 30.84
C SER A 101 -28.78 12.68 29.58
N ASP A 102 -30.01 13.19 29.47
CA ASP A 102 -30.46 13.88 28.25
C ASP A 102 -29.59 15.09 27.87
N VAL A 103 -28.96 15.73 28.85
CA VAL A 103 -28.08 16.90 28.65
C VAL A 103 -26.71 16.51 28.08
N ASN A 104 -26.12 15.39 28.51
CA ASN A 104 -24.77 14.99 28.08
C ASN A 104 -24.79 14.01 26.90
N ARG A 105 -25.92 13.33 26.64
CA ARG A 105 -26.08 12.31 25.60
C ARG A 105 -25.62 12.78 24.22
N GLN A 106 -26.02 13.99 23.82
CA GLN A 106 -25.65 14.54 22.51
C GLN A 106 -24.14 14.79 22.40
N PHE A 107 -23.51 15.27 23.47
CA PHE A 107 -22.07 15.51 23.54
C PHE A 107 -21.27 14.20 23.51
N LEU A 108 -21.68 13.20 24.30
CA LEU A 108 -21.04 11.88 24.31
C LEU A 108 -21.14 11.19 22.95
N ARG A 109 -22.31 11.28 22.29
CA ARG A 109 -22.50 10.77 20.91
C ARG A 109 -21.55 11.46 19.93
N LEU A 110 -21.40 12.78 20.02
CA LEU A 110 -20.50 13.54 19.15
C LEU A 110 -19.05 13.09 19.33
N ILE A 111 -18.57 12.93 20.57
CA ILE A 111 -17.20 12.41 20.83
C ILE A 111 -17.02 11.03 20.21
N ARG A 112 -17.99 10.11 20.42
CA ARG A 112 -17.91 8.74 19.90
C ARG A 112 -17.80 8.74 18.37
N VAL A 113 -18.62 9.53 17.69
CA VAL A 113 -18.60 9.65 16.22
C VAL A 113 -17.31 10.28 15.72
N GLU A 114 -16.89 11.40 16.31
CA GLU A 114 -15.67 12.11 15.93
C GLU A 114 -14.44 11.23 16.10
N TYR A 115 -14.36 10.49 17.21
CA TYR A 115 -13.30 9.52 17.46
C TYR A 115 -13.25 8.44 16.38
N LEU A 116 -14.38 7.82 16.05
CA LEU A 116 -14.44 6.78 15.02
C LEU A 116 -14.08 7.31 13.63
N GLN A 117 -14.51 8.53 13.28
CA GLN A 117 -14.15 9.16 12.00
C GLN A 117 -12.67 9.48 11.92
N ARG A 118 -12.08 10.03 12.99
CA ARG A 118 -10.64 10.30 13.06
C ARG A 118 -9.84 9.00 12.99
N LEU A 119 -10.27 7.98 13.73
CA LEU A 119 -9.65 6.67 13.72
C LEU A 119 -9.64 6.10 12.31
N ALA A 120 -10.78 6.07 11.62
CA ALA A 120 -10.91 5.54 10.26
C ALA A 120 -9.94 6.18 9.25
N ARG A 121 -9.61 7.46 9.41
CA ARG A 121 -8.65 8.18 8.55
C ARG A 121 -7.18 7.93 8.90
N SER A 122 -6.89 7.44 10.11
CA SER A 122 -5.54 7.28 10.65
C SER A 122 -5.23 5.83 11.04
N LEU A 123 -5.90 4.87 10.38
CA LEU A 123 -5.66 3.46 10.61
C LEU A 123 -4.29 3.05 10.03
N PRO A 124 -3.50 2.26 10.77
CA PRO A 124 -2.28 1.65 10.23
C PRO A 124 -2.62 0.71 9.07
N GLU A 125 -1.86 0.80 7.97
CA GLU A 125 -2.01 -0.07 6.80
C GLU A 125 -1.10 -1.31 6.87
N SER A 126 0.04 -1.19 7.56
CA SER A 126 1.04 -2.25 7.67
C SER A 126 0.90 -3.00 8.99
N VAL A 127 1.06 -4.33 8.95
CA VAL A 127 1.11 -5.20 10.15
C VAL A 127 2.29 -4.83 11.08
N MET A 128 3.36 -4.26 10.51
CA MET A 128 4.55 -3.86 11.26
C MET A 128 4.39 -2.50 11.92
N ASP A 129 3.44 -1.69 11.46
CA ASP A 129 3.17 -0.39 12.06
C ASP A 129 2.40 -0.58 13.38
N LYS A 130 2.98 -0.03 14.45
CA LYS A 130 2.41 -0.06 15.80
C LYS A 130 1.79 1.28 16.18
N SER A 131 1.79 2.25 15.27
CA SER A 131 1.14 3.54 15.48
C SER A 131 -0.35 3.34 15.78
N TRP A 132 -0.88 4.09 16.73
CA TRP A 132 -2.31 4.10 17.03
C TRP A 132 -2.69 5.47 17.60
N PRO A 133 -3.76 6.10 17.11
CA PRO A 133 -4.13 7.43 17.56
C PRO A 133 -4.58 7.43 19.02
N GLU A 134 -4.26 8.50 19.73
CA GLU A 134 -4.69 8.67 21.12
C GLU A 134 -6.21 8.83 21.23
N ALA A 135 -6.82 8.06 22.13
CA ALA A 135 -8.26 8.05 22.33
C ALA A 135 -8.71 8.98 23.47
N PRO A 136 -9.87 9.65 23.32
CA PRO A 136 -10.52 10.36 24.41
C PRO A 136 -10.76 9.43 25.61
N SER A 137 -10.73 9.97 26.83
CA SER A 137 -10.88 9.19 28.08
C SER A 137 -12.11 8.27 28.08
N LEU A 138 -13.22 8.73 27.51
CA LEU A 138 -14.47 7.98 27.38
C LEU A 138 -14.35 6.74 26.47
N CYS A 139 -13.46 6.80 25.48
CA CYS A 139 -13.34 5.80 24.41
C CYS A 139 -12.06 4.96 24.54
N LYS A 140 -11.33 5.03 25.68
CA LYS A 140 -10.07 4.29 25.87
C LYS A 140 -10.26 2.79 25.79
N GLU A 141 -11.25 2.24 26.47
CA GLU A 141 -11.57 0.81 26.44
C GLU A 141 -11.94 0.36 25.03
N ALA A 142 -12.83 1.12 24.37
CA ALA A 142 -13.21 0.87 22.98
C ALA A 142 -12.01 0.94 22.03
N SER A 143 -11.09 1.88 22.25
CA SER A 143 -9.85 2.03 21.47
C SER A 143 -8.96 0.80 21.57
N GLN A 144 -8.75 0.27 22.77
CA GLN A 144 -7.94 -0.95 22.99
C GLN A 144 -8.56 -2.16 22.27
N ILE A 145 -9.88 -2.32 22.34
CA ILE A 145 -10.61 -3.39 21.65
C ILE A 145 -10.48 -3.23 20.13
N LEU A 146 -10.69 -2.02 19.62
CA LEU A 146 -10.58 -1.72 18.19
C LEU A 146 -9.15 -1.91 17.67
N GLN A 147 -8.13 -1.55 18.45
CA GLN A 147 -6.73 -1.77 18.11
C GLN A 147 -6.41 -3.25 17.97
N ALA A 148 -6.84 -4.06 18.94
CA ALA A 148 -6.66 -5.51 18.90
C ALA A 148 -7.41 -6.14 17.72
N LEU A 149 -8.63 -5.69 17.46
CA LEU A 149 -9.46 -6.16 16.36
C LEU A 149 -8.87 -5.80 15.00
N HIS A 150 -8.46 -4.54 14.79
CA HIS A 150 -7.82 -4.07 13.56
C HIS A 150 -6.56 -4.85 13.26
N ARG A 151 -5.70 -5.05 14.27
CA ARG A 151 -4.48 -5.85 14.11
C ARG A 151 -4.77 -7.29 13.71
N ARG A 152 -5.77 -7.94 14.31
CA ARG A 152 -6.19 -9.30 13.93
C ARG A 152 -6.69 -9.35 12.50
N ILE A 153 -7.47 -8.35 12.07
CA ILE A 153 -7.97 -8.25 10.70
C ILE A 153 -6.82 -8.03 9.71
N LEU A 154 -5.89 -7.11 9.99
CA LEU A 154 -4.72 -6.89 9.14
C LEU A 154 -3.88 -8.16 8.97
N VAL A 155 -3.60 -8.87 10.06
CA VAL A 155 -2.85 -10.13 10.03
C VAL A 155 -3.61 -11.19 9.25
N ARG A 156 -4.92 -11.32 9.47
CA ARG A 156 -5.76 -12.27 8.74
C ARG A 156 -5.79 -11.96 7.24
N ASN A 157 -6.01 -10.70 6.87
CA ASN A 157 -6.05 -10.27 5.47
C ASN A 157 -4.69 -10.49 4.81
N TYR A 158 -3.59 -10.22 5.50
CA TYR A 158 -2.25 -10.54 5.01
C TYR A 158 -2.11 -12.03 4.71
N PHE A 159 -2.44 -12.92 5.65
CA PHE A 159 -2.32 -14.36 5.42
C PHE A 159 -3.31 -14.92 4.39
N LEU A 160 -4.53 -14.38 4.28
CA LEU A 160 -5.51 -14.80 3.28
C LEU A 160 -5.13 -14.35 1.86
N ASN A 161 -4.54 -13.16 1.73
CA ASN A 161 -4.08 -12.63 0.43
C ASN A 161 -2.73 -13.21 -0.01
N MET A 162 -2.07 -14.01 0.82
CA MET A 162 -0.77 -14.61 0.52
C MET A 162 -0.94 -15.94 -0.22
N SER A 163 -0.36 -16.04 -1.42
CA SER A 163 -0.27 -17.32 -2.14
C SER A 163 0.70 -18.29 -1.44
N SER A 164 0.53 -19.58 -1.69
CA SER A 164 1.44 -20.64 -1.20
C SER A 164 2.87 -20.40 -1.68
N GLU A 165 3.07 -20.10 -2.96
CA GLU A 165 4.36 -19.80 -3.57
C GLU A 165 5.05 -18.61 -2.87
N ARG A 166 4.31 -17.51 -2.63
CA ARG A 166 4.87 -16.33 -1.96
C ARG A 166 5.22 -16.64 -0.50
N LYS A 167 4.46 -17.50 0.17
CA LYS A 167 4.75 -17.93 1.54
C LYS A 167 6.04 -18.75 1.61
N GLU A 168 6.26 -19.67 0.67
CA GLU A 168 7.50 -20.44 0.55
C GLU A 168 8.69 -19.52 0.24
N GLN A 169 8.50 -18.59 -0.69
CA GLN A 169 9.51 -17.58 -1.02
C GLN A 169 9.92 -16.74 0.20
N LEU A 170 8.96 -16.32 1.02
CA LEU A 170 9.24 -15.56 2.24
C LEU A 170 9.93 -16.41 3.31
N ARG A 171 9.57 -17.70 3.46
CA ARG A 171 10.26 -18.62 4.36
C ARG A 171 11.71 -18.81 3.95
N TRP A 172 11.95 -19.00 2.66
CA TRP A 172 13.30 -19.13 2.12
C TRP A 172 14.13 -17.86 2.34
N LYS A 173 13.56 -16.67 2.06
CA LYS A 173 14.23 -15.39 2.37
C LYS A 173 14.42 -15.13 3.86
N LEU A 174 13.52 -15.62 4.72
CA LEU A 174 13.67 -15.51 6.17
C LEU A 174 14.90 -16.29 6.63
N GLU A 175 15.04 -17.55 6.21
CA GLU A 175 16.25 -18.35 6.50
C GLU A 175 17.52 -17.68 5.97
N ALA A 176 17.49 -17.17 4.73
CA ALA A 176 18.63 -16.43 4.18
C ALA A 176 18.99 -15.21 5.04
N SER A 177 17.99 -14.49 5.56
CA SER A 177 18.20 -13.34 6.43
C SER A 177 18.80 -13.73 7.77
N GLU A 178 18.35 -14.83 8.39
CA GLU A 178 18.86 -15.27 9.68
C GLU A 178 20.32 -15.77 9.59
N LEU A 179 20.67 -16.37 8.46
CA LEU A 179 22.02 -16.87 8.20
C LEU A 179 23.00 -15.76 7.82
N PHE A 180 22.64 -14.88 6.88
CA PHE A 180 23.61 -13.97 6.22
C PHE A 180 23.46 -12.48 6.56
N LYS A 181 22.33 -12.03 7.13
CA LYS A 181 22.11 -10.61 7.44
C LYS A 181 23.17 -10.10 8.42
N GLY A 182 23.95 -9.12 7.99
CA GLY A 182 25.03 -8.52 8.78
C GLY A 182 26.31 -9.35 8.88
N LYS A 183 26.34 -10.58 8.33
CA LYS A 183 27.53 -11.46 8.35
C LYS A 183 28.24 -11.53 6.99
N LYS A 184 27.50 -11.42 5.88
CA LYS A 184 28.05 -11.42 4.51
C LYS A 184 27.68 -10.13 3.78
N SER A 185 28.68 -9.49 3.19
CA SER A 185 28.50 -8.19 2.49
C SER A 185 27.66 -8.29 1.21
N SER A 186 27.68 -9.42 0.49
CA SER A 186 26.84 -9.60 -0.70
C SER A 186 25.33 -9.74 -0.42
N TYR A 187 24.93 -9.94 0.84
CA TYR A 187 23.53 -10.18 1.19
C TYR A 187 22.62 -9.01 0.82
N SER A 188 23.03 -7.76 1.03
CA SER A 188 22.21 -6.57 0.76
C SER A 188 21.76 -6.49 -0.70
N ASN A 189 22.63 -6.88 -1.63
CA ASN A 189 22.37 -6.75 -3.07
C ASN A 189 21.37 -7.81 -3.57
N GLY A 190 21.29 -8.96 -2.90
CA GLY A 190 20.39 -10.06 -3.27
C GLY A 190 18.99 -9.99 -2.67
N VAL A 191 18.70 -9.02 -1.78
CA VAL A 191 17.41 -8.96 -1.06
C VAL A 191 16.24 -8.66 -1.98
N GLU A 192 16.43 -7.85 -3.02
CA GLU A 192 15.36 -7.44 -3.93
C GLU A 192 14.97 -8.54 -4.93
N VAL A 193 15.94 -9.36 -5.35
CA VAL A 193 15.75 -10.40 -6.37
C VAL A 193 15.03 -11.61 -5.77
N PRO A 194 13.92 -12.11 -6.36
CA PRO A 194 13.28 -13.34 -5.90
C PRO A 194 14.18 -14.56 -6.18
N PHE A 195 14.12 -15.55 -5.29
CA PHE A 195 14.83 -16.81 -5.50
C PHE A 195 14.07 -17.71 -6.47
N VAL A 196 14.79 -18.57 -7.18
CA VAL A 196 14.29 -19.40 -8.28
C VAL A 196 14.75 -20.83 -8.09
N THR A 197 13.87 -21.81 -8.28
CA THR A 197 14.20 -23.22 -8.06
C THR A 197 15.16 -23.80 -9.12
N SER A 198 15.28 -23.21 -10.30
CA SER A 198 16.21 -23.69 -11.33
C SER A 198 16.88 -22.54 -12.08
N HIS A 199 18.22 -22.50 -11.99
CA HIS A 199 19.08 -21.61 -12.77
C HIS A 199 19.74 -22.32 -13.96
N LEU A 200 19.28 -23.53 -14.30
CA LEU A 200 19.83 -24.29 -15.42
C LEU A 200 19.37 -23.72 -16.77
N PRO A 201 20.27 -23.67 -17.78
CA PRO A 201 19.90 -23.32 -19.13
C PRO A 201 18.89 -24.32 -19.69
N SER A 202 17.99 -23.86 -20.56
CA SER A 202 16.88 -24.65 -21.14
C SER A 202 17.33 -25.96 -21.76
N SER A 203 18.54 -26.02 -22.33
CA SER A 203 19.14 -27.24 -22.90
C SER A 203 19.34 -28.37 -21.89
N LEU A 204 19.56 -28.05 -20.61
CA LEU A 204 19.86 -29.02 -19.56
C LEU A 204 18.61 -29.48 -18.79
N LYS A 205 17.45 -28.83 -19.02
CA LYS A 205 16.20 -29.18 -18.35
C LYS A 205 15.71 -30.59 -18.72
N GLN A 206 15.83 -30.96 -19.99
CA GLN A 206 15.50 -32.32 -20.45
C GLN A 206 16.39 -33.38 -19.78
N GLN A 207 17.68 -33.09 -19.59
CA GLN A 207 18.60 -34.01 -18.92
C GLN A 207 18.31 -34.11 -17.42
N LEU A 208 17.79 -33.05 -16.79
CA LEU A 208 17.35 -33.07 -15.40
C LEU A 208 16.12 -33.97 -15.20
N GLU A 209 15.16 -33.94 -16.13
CA GLU A 209 13.98 -34.82 -16.11
C GLU A 209 14.38 -36.30 -16.28
N LEU A 210 15.33 -36.58 -17.18
CA LEU A 210 15.89 -37.92 -17.33
C LEU A 210 16.62 -38.37 -16.07
N PHE A 211 17.41 -37.49 -15.46
CA PHE A 211 18.09 -37.76 -14.20
C PHE A 211 17.11 -38.07 -13.06
N GLN A 212 16.00 -37.33 -12.99
CA GLN A 212 14.94 -37.57 -12.02
C GLN A 212 14.34 -38.97 -12.19
N ASN A 213 14.06 -39.40 -13.41
CA ASN A 213 13.50 -40.72 -13.67
C ASN A 213 14.49 -41.87 -13.44
N GLU A 214 15.78 -41.64 -13.67
CA GLU A 214 16.83 -42.67 -13.60
C GLU A 214 17.37 -42.88 -12.18
N TYR A 215 17.54 -41.79 -11.40
CA TYR A 215 18.28 -41.83 -10.13
C TYR A 215 17.46 -41.49 -8.89
N LEU A 216 16.32 -40.80 -9.03
CA LEU A 216 15.49 -40.43 -7.87
C LEU A 216 14.38 -41.46 -7.67
N GLU A 217 14.23 -41.96 -6.45
CA GLU A 217 13.04 -42.70 -6.04
C GLU A 217 11.81 -41.79 -6.13
N ASN A 218 10.61 -42.35 -6.37
CA ASN A 218 9.34 -41.59 -6.50
C ASN A 218 9.01 -40.65 -5.32
N SER A 219 9.73 -40.76 -4.19
CA SER A 219 9.61 -39.90 -3.01
C SER A 219 10.53 -38.67 -3.02
N ASP A 220 11.55 -38.62 -3.88
CA ASP A 220 12.55 -37.56 -3.90
C ASP A 220 12.20 -36.53 -4.98
N VAL A 221 11.92 -35.31 -4.55
CA VAL A 221 11.62 -34.19 -5.46
C VAL A 221 12.84 -33.29 -5.53
N ILE A 222 13.18 -32.86 -6.74
CA ILE A 222 14.23 -31.87 -6.97
C ILE A 222 13.71 -30.51 -6.49
N SER A 223 14.35 -29.98 -5.44
CA SER A 223 14.00 -28.69 -4.87
C SER A 223 14.78 -27.54 -5.51
N TYR A 224 16.03 -27.78 -5.93
CA TYR A 224 16.85 -26.75 -6.55
C TYR A 224 17.94 -27.28 -7.48
N SER A 225 18.28 -26.48 -8.50
CA SER A 225 19.33 -26.83 -9.47
C SER A 225 20.14 -25.62 -9.91
N LEU A 226 21.46 -25.76 -9.87
CA LEU A 226 22.42 -24.68 -10.15
C LEU A 226 23.66 -25.20 -10.87
N PRO A 227 24.12 -24.58 -11.98
CA PRO A 227 25.44 -24.86 -12.53
C PRO A 227 26.53 -24.29 -11.60
N VAL A 228 27.52 -25.11 -11.26
CA VAL A 228 28.57 -24.76 -10.30
C VAL A 228 29.95 -25.05 -10.87
N THR A 229 30.95 -24.27 -10.46
CA THR A 229 32.34 -24.52 -10.83
C THR A 229 33.07 -25.17 -9.67
N LYS A 230 33.49 -26.42 -9.83
CA LYS A 230 34.34 -27.11 -8.87
C LYS A 230 35.81 -26.74 -9.12
N TYR A 231 36.55 -26.52 -8.04
CA TYR A 231 38.01 -26.45 -8.08
C TYR A 231 38.63 -27.74 -7.56
N ASP A 232 39.58 -28.30 -8.32
CA ASP A 232 40.35 -29.45 -7.87
C ASP A 232 41.27 -29.08 -6.70
N ARG A 233 41.23 -29.86 -5.62
CA ARG A 233 42.10 -29.74 -4.44
C ARG A 233 43.60 -29.72 -4.78
N HIS A 234 43.99 -30.40 -5.86
CA HIS A 234 45.34 -30.35 -6.40
C HIS A 234 45.40 -29.38 -7.59
N GLY A 235 46.03 -28.22 -7.40
CA GLY A 235 46.32 -27.27 -8.47
C GLY A 235 45.14 -26.46 -8.99
N TYR A 236 43.98 -26.52 -8.32
CA TYR A 236 42.81 -25.64 -8.52
C TYR A 236 42.36 -25.51 -9.97
N ARG A 237 42.25 -26.65 -10.68
CA ARG A 237 41.67 -26.68 -12.01
C ARG A 237 40.14 -26.58 -11.92
N GLU A 238 39.57 -25.74 -12.77
CA GLU A 238 38.13 -25.55 -12.88
C GLU A 238 37.46 -26.73 -13.61
N ARG A 239 36.38 -27.25 -13.04
CA ARG A 239 35.52 -28.25 -13.66
C ARG A 239 34.07 -27.80 -13.53
N ARG A 240 33.35 -27.75 -14.65
CA ARG A 240 31.93 -27.37 -14.68
C ARG A 240 31.06 -28.54 -14.27
N TRP A 241 30.41 -28.41 -13.12
CA TRP A 241 29.49 -29.39 -12.55
C TRP A 241 28.10 -28.77 -12.43
N VAL A 242 27.11 -29.58 -12.08
CA VAL A 242 25.75 -29.17 -11.76
C VAL A 242 25.45 -29.66 -10.34
N LEU A 243 24.98 -28.75 -9.50
CA LEU A 243 24.47 -29.05 -8.17
C LEU A 243 22.97 -29.24 -8.25
N ILE A 244 22.49 -30.40 -7.80
CA ILE A 244 21.07 -30.72 -7.71
C ILE A 244 20.76 -30.98 -6.24
N LEU A 245 19.86 -30.19 -5.68
CA LEU A 245 19.38 -30.33 -4.31
C LEU A 245 18.02 -31.02 -4.34
N THR A 246 17.92 -32.14 -3.63
CA THR A 246 16.67 -32.85 -3.38
C THR A 246 16.29 -32.74 -1.91
N THR A 247 15.12 -33.23 -1.56
CA THR A 247 14.64 -33.31 -0.17
C THR A 247 15.53 -34.15 0.76
N LYS A 248 16.36 -35.06 0.22
CA LYS A 248 17.19 -35.99 1.01
C LYS A 248 18.69 -35.82 0.78
N CYS A 249 19.11 -35.38 -0.40
CA CYS A 249 20.52 -35.41 -0.81
C CYS A 249 20.91 -34.17 -1.64
N ILE A 250 22.20 -33.88 -1.68
CA ILE A 250 22.83 -32.98 -2.65
C ILE A 250 23.60 -33.86 -3.63
N TYR A 251 23.23 -33.83 -4.90
CA TYR A 251 23.93 -34.51 -5.97
C TYR A 251 24.83 -33.52 -6.71
N LEU A 252 26.08 -33.91 -6.90
CA LEU A 252 27.04 -33.21 -7.75
C LEU A 252 27.28 -34.03 -9.01
N VAL A 253 26.86 -33.44 -10.12
CA VAL A 253 26.75 -34.10 -11.41
C VAL A 253 27.69 -33.44 -12.41
N ASP A 254 28.25 -34.21 -13.32
CA ASP A 254 29.09 -33.63 -14.38
C ASP A 254 28.24 -32.90 -15.44
N ALA A 255 28.60 -31.67 -15.81
CA ALA A 255 27.81 -30.87 -16.74
C ALA A 255 27.76 -31.44 -18.17
N LYS A 256 28.69 -32.32 -18.54
CA LYS A 256 28.77 -32.93 -19.89
C LYS A 256 28.01 -34.24 -20.02
N ASN A 257 28.15 -35.11 -19.03
CA ASN A 257 27.69 -36.50 -19.13
C ASN A 257 26.53 -36.81 -18.17
N PHE A 258 26.13 -35.86 -17.33
CA PHE A 258 25.11 -36.03 -16.29
C PHE A 258 25.31 -37.23 -15.35
N LYS A 259 26.54 -37.72 -15.23
CA LYS A 259 26.92 -38.79 -14.30
C LYS A 259 27.17 -38.23 -12.91
N ILE A 260 26.62 -38.88 -11.89
CA ILE A 260 26.84 -38.55 -10.48
C ILE A 260 28.31 -38.76 -10.15
N LYS A 261 28.97 -37.70 -9.67
CA LYS A 261 30.36 -37.75 -9.20
C LYS A 261 30.44 -37.80 -7.68
N HIS A 262 29.52 -37.14 -7.00
CA HIS A 262 29.49 -37.10 -5.55
C HIS A 262 28.05 -36.91 -5.04
N THR A 263 27.71 -37.63 -3.98
CA THR A 263 26.40 -37.57 -3.33
C THR A 263 26.62 -37.25 -1.87
N LEU A 264 25.98 -36.19 -1.38
CA LEU A 264 26.00 -35.80 0.02
C LEU A 264 24.61 -35.97 0.60
N HIS A 265 24.46 -36.88 1.55
CA HIS A 265 23.19 -37.04 2.26
C HIS A 265 22.97 -35.87 3.23
N LEU A 266 21.78 -35.27 3.19
CA LEU A 266 21.46 -34.12 4.05
C LEU A 266 21.51 -34.47 5.55
N LYS A 267 21.26 -35.74 5.90
CA LYS A 267 21.41 -36.25 7.27
C LYS A 267 22.84 -36.25 7.80
N ALA A 268 23.83 -36.26 6.91
CA ALA A 268 25.25 -36.22 7.27
C ALA A 268 25.83 -34.79 7.24
N LEU A 269 25.04 -33.78 6.84
CA LEU A 269 25.48 -32.38 6.89
C LEU A 269 25.72 -31.80 8.29
N PRO A 270 25.09 -32.26 9.39
CA PRO A 270 25.45 -31.81 10.74
C PRO A 270 26.91 -32.09 11.09
N ASP A 271 27.46 -33.16 10.52
CA ASP A 271 28.86 -33.55 10.70
C ASP A 271 29.80 -32.84 9.70
N ALA A 272 29.26 -32.16 8.69
CA ALA A 272 30.01 -31.36 7.74
C ALA A 272 29.98 -29.87 8.14
N CYS A 273 31.11 -29.19 7.96
CA CYS A 273 31.24 -27.74 8.11
C CYS A 273 31.25 -27.08 6.74
N ILE A 274 30.27 -26.21 6.53
CA ILE A 274 30.16 -25.34 5.37
C ILE A 274 30.85 -24.03 5.73
N ASN A 275 32.02 -23.80 5.15
CA ASN A 275 32.76 -22.56 5.36
C ASN A 275 32.52 -21.61 4.19
N VAL A 276 32.15 -20.38 4.53
CA VAL A 276 31.89 -19.30 3.59
C VAL A 276 32.66 -18.06 4.05
N SER A 277 33.16 -17.26 3.11
CA SER A 277 33.80 -15.98 3.44
C SER A 277 32.75 -14.90 3.78
N SER A 278 33.13 -13.91 4.59
CA SER A 278 32.29 -12.73 4.90
C SER A 278 32.17 -11.72 3.74
N ARG A 279 32.92 -11.90 2.65
CA ARG A 279 33.02 -10.96 1.53
C ARG A 279 31.91 -11.17 0.48
N SER A 280 32.00 -10.45 -0.64
CA SER A 280 31.07 -10.47 -1.77
C SER A 280 31.19 -11.71 -2.67
N ASP A 281 32.05 -12.67 -2.32
CA ASP A 281 32.37 -13.85 -3.11
C ASP A 281 31.29 -14.95 -3.09
N GLY A 282 31.34 -15.82 -4.10
CA GLY A 282 30.48 -16.98 -4.29
C GLY A 282 31.10 -18.33 -3.89
N LEU A 283 32.23 -18.34 -3.17
CA LEU A 283 32.96 -19.56 -2.86
C LEU A 283 32.42 -20.26 -1.60
N VAL A 284 32.26 -21.58 -1.69
CA VAL A 284 31.88 -22.46 -0.60
C VAL A 284 32.91 -23.58 -0.45
N VAL A 285 33.36 -23.81 0.78
CA VAL A 285 34.23 -24.93 1.13
C VAL A 285 33.48 -25.87 2.06
N LEU A 286 33.22 -27.09 1.59
CA LEU A 286 32.63 -28.16 2.39
C LEU A 286 33.74 -28.99 3.01
N GLN A 287 33.83 -28.98 4.33
CA GLN A 287 34.77 -29.77 5.12
C GLN A 287 34.00 -30.83 5.90
N ASP A 288 34.41 -32.08 5.81
CA ASP A 288 33.77 -33.14 6.60
C ASP A 288 34.47 -33.26 7.97
N ARG A 289 33.70 -33.20 9.07
CA ARG A 289 34.21 -33.46 10.44
C ARG A 289 33.83 -34.84 10.96
N GLY A 290 33.00 -35.63 10.25
CA GLY A 290 32.49 -36.93 10.70
C GLY A 290 32.78 -38.11 9.77
N ALA A 291 32.61 -39.33 10.28
CA ALA A 291 33.11 -40.57 9.71
C ALA A 291 32.33 -41.11 8.49
N ASN A 292 32.15 -40.35 7.41
CA ASN A 292 31.75 -40.92 6.12
C ASN A 292 32.95 -41.58 5.43
N ILE A 293 32.85 -42.90 5.21
CA ILE A 293 33.91 -43.79 4.71
C ILE A 293 34.41 -43.37 3.31
N ASP A 294 33.60 -42.66 2.53
CA ASP A 294 33.92 -42.24 1.16
C ASP A 294 34.69 -40.91 1.08
N LEU A 295 34.54 -40.01 2.06
CA LEU A 295 35.18 -38.69 2.09
C LEU A 295 36.57 -38.69 2.74
N LYS A 296 36.86 -39.65 3.64
CA LYS A 296 38.23 -39.90 4.12
C LYS A 296 39.22 -40.21 2.98
N LYS A 297 38.72 -40.70 1.84
CA LYS A 297 39.53 -40.97 0.62
C LYS A 297 39.48 -39.82 -0.42
N GLN A 298 38.54 -38.86 -0.31
CA GLN A 298 38.29 -37.82 -1.31
C GLN A 298 38.52 -36.36 -0.85
N GLY A 299 38.73 -36.08 0.44
CA GLY A 299 39.11 -34.75 0.93
C GLY A 299 38.03 -33.67 0.78
N ASP A 300 38.36 -32.42 1.16
CA ASP A 300 37.43 -31.30 1.20
C ASP A 300 36.99 -30.85 -0.21
N LEU A 301 35.76 -30.33 -0.34
CA LEU A 301 35.21 -29.89 -1.62
C LEU A 301 35.14 -28.36 -1.70
N ILE A 302 35.66 -27.81 -2.80
CA ILE A 302 35.63 -26.38 -3.09
C ILE A 302 34.71 -26.15 -4.30
N LEU A 303 33.63 -25.40 -4.08
CA LEU A 303 32.63 -25.05 -5.09
C LEU A 303 32.48 -23.53 -5.18
N ASP A 304 32.38 -23.02 -6.39
CA ASP A 304 31.96 -21.65 -6.67
C ASP A 304 30.52 -21.66 -7.19
N LEU A 305 29.65 -21.01 -6.42
CA LEU A 305 28.21 -20.86 -6.66
C LEU A 305 27.89 -19.47 -7.24
N GLY A 306 28.90 -18.60 -7.39
CA GLY A 306 28.73 -17.23 -7.87
C GLY A 306 27.73 -16.42 -7.04
N GLY A 307 26.93 -15.59 -7.72
CA GLY A 307 25.91 -14.75 -7.07
C GLY A 307 24.76 -15.51 -6.40
N PHE A 308 24.64 -16.82 -6.63
CA PHE A 308 23.54 -17.66 -6.14
C PHE A 308 23.89 -18.42 -4.86
N LEU A 309 25.04 -18.12 -4.24
CA LEU A 309 25.49 -18.76 -3.00
C LEU A 309 24.44 -18.64 -1.88
N ILE A 310 23.90 -17.45 -1.67
CA ILE A 310 22.96 -17.16 -0.58
C ILE A 310 21.69 -17.97 -0.76
N GLU A 311 21.19 -18.02 -1.99
CA GLU A 311 20.00 -18.76 -2.39
C GLU A 311 20.19 -20.27 -2.19
N CYS A 312 21.26 -20.84 -2.74
CA CYS A 312 21.57 -22.26 -2.64
C CYS A 312 21.74 -22.69 -1.17
N LEU A 313 22.53 -21.94 -0.39
CA LEU A 313 22.80 -22.31 1.00
C LEU A 313 21.56 -22.16 1.87
N SER A 314 20.81 -21.06 1.74
CA SER A 314 19.59 -20.88 2.52
C SER A 314 18.56 -21.98 2.28
N LEU A 315 18.47 -22.51 1.06
CA LEU A 315 17.59 -23.65 0.79
C LEU A 315 18.13 -24.96 1.38
N THR A 316 19.43 -25.21 1.28
CA THR A 316 20.04 -26.38 1.92
C THR A 316 19.79 -26.41 3.43
N PHE A 317 19.88 -25.25 4.09
CA PHE A 317 19.64 -25.12 5.53
C PHE A 317 18.16 -25.17 5.89
N LEU A 318 17.27 -24.69 5.01
CA LEU A 318 15.83 -24.85 5.17
C LEU A 318 15.43 -26.34 5.16
N LEU A 319 16.09 -27.18 4.35
CA LEU A 319 15.82 -28.62 4.28
C LEU A 319 16.48 -29.43 5.41
N THR A 320 17.63 -29.00 5.92
CA THR A 320 18.35 -29.73 6.98
C THR A 320 17.94 -29.33 8.38
N GLU A 321 17.30 -28.17 8.56
CA GLU A 321 16.97 -27.53 9.85
C GLU A 321 18.20 -27.34 10.79
N ASN A 322 19.42 -27.53 10.29
CA ASN A 322 20.66 -27.55 11.08
C ASN A 322 21.54 -26.34 10.78
N ARG A 323 21.43 -25.30 11.62
CA ARG A 323 22.12 -24.01 11.43
C ARG A 323 23.57 -23.99 11.93
N THR A 324 23.98 -24.98 12.72
CA THR A 324 25.29 -25.04 13.39
C THR A 324 26.44 -25.38 12.45
N SER A 325 26.15 -25.90 11.26
CA SER A 325 27.16 -26.29 10.27
C SER A 325 27.73 -25.12 9.46
N LEU A 326 27.14 -23.91 9.53
CA LEU A 326 27.60 -22.75 8.75
C LEU A 326 28.62 -21.91 9.53
N ASN A 327 29.86 -21.88 9.04
CA ASN A 327 30.90 -21.00 9.54
C ASN A 327 31.18 -19.87 8.54
N ILE A 328 30.85 -18.64 8.93
CA ILE A 328 31.21 -17.45 8.14
C ILE A 328 32.55 -16.93 8.66
N ILE A 329 33.60 -17.18 7.89
CA ILE A 329 34.97 -16.85 8.25
C ILE A 329 35.23 -15.40 7.84
N GLN A 330 35.60 -14.58 8.83
CA GLN A 330 36.00 -13.19 8.62
C GLN A 330 37.47 -13.05 8.22
N ASN A 331 38.25 -14.12 8.41
CA ASN A 331 39.66 -14.14 8.08
C ASN A 331 39.85 -14.15 6.57
N ASP A 332 40.93 -13.50 6.12
CA ASP A 332 41.32 -13.46 4.72
C ASP A 332 41.84 -14.81 4.21
N THR A 333 41.89 -15.85 5.06
CA THR A 333 42.38 -17.17 4.68
C THR A 333 41.48 -18.29 5.18
N ILE A 334 41.12 -19.21 4.29
CA ILE A 334 40.45 -20.48 4.62
C ILE A 334 41.39 -21.64 4.30
N TYR A 335 41.59 -22.53 5.27
CA TYR A 335 42.39 -23.75 5.10
C TYR A 335 41.48 -24.91 4.70
N HIS A 336 41.95 -25.80 3.82
CA HIS A 336 41.24 -27.04 3.48
C HIS A 336 42.21 -28.22 3.33
N HIS A 337 41.71 -29.43 3.49
CA HIS A 337 42.48 -30.66 3.44
C HIS A 337 42.44 -31.27 2.04
N ILE A 338 43.63 -31.51 1.49
CA ILE A 338 43.82 -31.98 0.11
C ILE A 338 43.81 -33.53 0.01
N GLY A 339 43.77 -34.24 1.16
CA GLY A 339 44.08 -35.67 1.28
C GLY A 339 45.59 -35.87 1.52
N ASP A 340 45.98 -36.87 2.33
CA ASP A 340 47.35 -37.12 2.83
C ASP A 340 47.92 -36.08 3.83
N GLY A 341 47.07 -35.41 4.61
CA GLY A 341 47.50 -34.49 5.66
C GLY A 341 48.08 -33.16 5.17
N LYS A 342 48.12 -32.91 3.85
CA LYS A 342 48.50 -31.62 3.25
C LYS A 342 47.33 -30.64 3.30
N VAL A 343 47.63 -29.41 3.71
CA VAL A 343 46.66 -28.32 3.81
C VAL A 343 46.86 -27.36 2.63
N GLY A 344 45.77 -27.03 1.94
CA GLY A 344 45.70 -25.96 0.95
C GLY A 344 45.14 -24.67 1.57
N THR A 345 45.50 -23.53 0.99
CA THR A 345 45.08 -22.22 1.48
C THR A 345 44.27 -21.48 0.42
N ILE A 346 43.15 -20.91 0.81
CA ILE A 346 42.34 -20.01 -0.02
C ILE A 346 42.49 -18.61 0.57
N GLU A 347 43.04 -17.68 -0.20
CA GLU A 347 43.28 -16.30 0.23
C GLU A 347 42.26 -15.34 -0.42
N PHE A 348 41.55 -14.58 0.40
CA PHE A 348 40.60 -13.57 -0.02
C PHE A 348 41.28 -12.20 -0.05
N ARG A 349 41.39 -11.61 -1.24
CA ARG A 349 42.00 -10.30 -1.45
C ARG A 349 40.96 -9.32 -1.98
N ARG A 350 41.14 -8.02 -1.71
CA ARG A 350 40.24 -7.00 -2.23
C ARG A 350 40.66 -6.68 -3.65
N GLY A 351 39.75 -6.79 -4.61
CA GLY A 351 40.02 -6.52 -6.02
C GLY A 351 38.90 -5.68 -6.64
N VAL A 352 39.21 -5.01 -7.75
CA VAL A 352 38.24 -4.17 -8.49
C VAL A 352 37.22 -5.02 -9.25
N CYS A 353 37.59 -6.24 -9.63
CA CYS A 353 36.71 -7.21 -10.29
C CYS A 353 36.78 -8.56 -9.58
N PRO A 354 35.64 -9.25 -9.42
CA PRO A 354 35.63 -10.57 -8.81
C PRO A 354 36.30 -11.56 -9.76
N CYS A 355 37.41 -12.15 -9.34
CA CYS A 355 38.06 -13.20 -10.11
C CYS A 355 38.76 -14.20 -9.20
N ILE A 356 38.72 -15.46 -9.60
CA ILE A 356 39.40 -16.56 -8.93
C ILE A 356 40.63 -16.91 -9.74
N THR A 357 41.81 -16.79 -9.13
CA THR A 357 43.09 -17.09 -9.79
C THR A 357 43.93 -18.01 -8.91
N ARG A 358 44.72 -18.89 -9.52
CA ARG A 358 45.67 -19.73 -8.77
C ARG A 358 46.94 -18.95 -8.48
N SER A 359 47.56 -19.19 -7.33
CA SER A 359 48.90 -18.68 -7.04
C SER A 359 49.92 -19.27 -8.03
N ALA A 360 50.97 -18.52 -8.35
CA ALA A 360 52.08 -19.00 -9.20
C ALA A 360 52.72 -20.29 -8.63
N SER A 361 52.69 -20.45 -7.30
CA SER A 361 53.15 -21.64 -6.58
C SER A 361 52.18 -22.84 -6.64
N ARG A 362 50.98 -22.69 -7.22
CA ARG A 362 49.87 -23.69 -7.28
C ARG A 362 49.44 -24.24 -5.91
N ARG A 363 49.77 -23.55 -4.83
CA ARG A 363 49.46 -23.94 -3.44
C ARG A 363 48.25 -23.19 -2.87
N ALA A 364 47.93 -22.02 -3.42
CA ALA A 364 46.82 -21.22 -2.97
C ALA A 364 45.87 -20.79 -4.10
N LEU A 365 44.61 -20.57 -3.74
CA LEU A 365 43.57 -19.99 -4.60
C LEU A 365 43.29 -18.57 -4.10
N HIS A 366 43.51 -17.59 -4.97
CA HIS A 366 43.22 -16.19 -4.68
C HIS A 366 41.81 -15.86 -5.17
N VAL A 367 40.94 -15.49 -4.23
CA VAL A 367 39.61 -14.96 -4.52
C VAL A 367 39.67 -13.46 -4.38
N LEU A 368 39.50 -12.75 -5.49
CA LEU A 368 39.27 -11.31 -5.48
C LEU A 368 37.76 -11.07 -5.40
N SER A 369 37.33 -10.25 -4.45
CA SER A 369 35.92 -9.99 -4.12
C SER A 369 35.64 -8.51 -3.87
#